data_AF-A0A0R3WNQ1-F1
#
_entry.id   AF-A0A0R3WNQ1-F1
#
_cell.length_a   1.000
_cell.length_b   1.000
_cell.length_c   1.000
_cell.angle_alpha   90.00
_cell.angle_beta   90.00
_cell.angle_gamma   90.00
#
_symmetry.space_group_name_H-M   'P 1'
#
loop_
_entity.id
_entity.type
_entity.pdbx_description
1 polymer ?
#
loop_
_entity_poly.entity_id
_entity_poly.type
_entity_poly.pdbx_seq_one_letter_code
_entity_poly.pdbx_strand_id
1 'polypeptide(L)'
;MDSIYKLLVCYNRTNYAAEQVVPFGSGNRVYSDSLVSFVHYMVRVLLDQSLWETSINLPPNHGVLGLLLAIIMGFCIPFALAAVCGLGFRALESSFFNAALLNATQRAHGLVIFSAPIHILGKSGIWIIFIVILLLIVTSCMFTIVGASSILHHDVLATYIRPFKKHADKAKCLLCGKRRGHLASRRNICRCRSMLECAACHTDTWFRRECKNRPTTTLVYGCKTHGAYRAYMDEMSKNVLQISFILMAGMIPLFIIFAESTLTNFLYYGLCTPFVGCLCLSILWARLSKVALLSGYFVSAGASLTLWLLLECTFFVGSEGAQLIGLTVAFLGGFLLPVLITFLHTKPLQAEAMLSVWSSVQEIDNPLVPWPEVFTREKKPALSEVRRALAPLRRLTWKLITFNLITFVGIWQVLGHTAQSLDFDSFFFYVCVICVTRGCASTNG
;
A
#
# COMPACT_ATOMS: atom_id res chain seq x y z
N MET A 1 13.18 -28.65 -21.44
CA MET A 1 14.08 -28.15 -20.39
C MET A 1 15.53 -28.53 -20.67
N ASP A 2 15.81 -29.74 -21.17
CA ASP A 2 17.16 -30.25 -21.46
C ASP A 2 18.05 -29.36 -22.34
N SER A 3 17.50 -28.68 -23.34
CA SER A 3 18.30 -27.80 -24.22
C SER A 3 18.78 -26.52 -23.51
N ILE A 4 17.90 -25.86 -22.73
CA ILE A 4 18.26 -24.68 -21.93
C ILE A 4 19.26 -25.07 -20.84
N TYR A 5 19.06 -26.23 -20.21
CA TYR A 5 19.99 -26.76 -19.22
C TYR A 5 21.39 -26.98 -19.81
N LYS A 6 21.49 -27.64 -20.98
CA LYS A 6 22.76 -27.83 -21.70
C LYS A 6 23.45 -26.51 -22.03
N LEU A 7 22.69 -25.51 -22.46
CA LEU A 7 23.23 -24.16 -22.74
C LEU A 7 23.74 -23.48 -21.47
N LEU A 8 23.02 -23.57 -20.36
CA LEU A 8 23.47 -22.95 -19.11
C LEU A 8 24.74 -23.60 -18.55
N VAL A 9 24.91 -24.92 -18.72
CA VAL A 9 26.14 -25.64 -18.33
C VAL A 9 27.35 -25.21 -19.17
N CYS A 10 27.14 -24.87 -20.45
CA CYS A 10 28.19 -24.41 -21.36
C CYS A 10 28.59 -22.93 -21.16
N TYR A 11 27.95 -22.21 -20.24
CA TYR A 11 28.28 -20.82 -19.94
C TYR A 11 29.64 -20.72 -19.22
N ASN A 12 30.61 -20.07 -19.86
CA ASN A 12 31.95 -19.94 -19.30
C ASN A 12 32.08 -18.69 -18.41
N ARG A 13 32.24 -18.89 -17.10
CA ARG A 13 32.36 -17.82 -16.09
C ARG A 13 33.66 -17.02 -16.19
N THR A 14 34.72 -17.56 -16.79
CA THR A 14 36.09 -17.01 -16.66
C THR A 14 36.33 -15.71 -17.44
N ASN A 15 35.58 -15.44 -18.52
CA ASN A 15 35.82 -14.26 -19.36
C ASN A 15 35.20 -12.95 -18.83
N TYR A 16 34.26 -13.04 -17.88
CA TYR A 16 33.53 -11.87 -17.36
C TYR A 16 33.69 -11.66 -15.85
N ALA A 17 34.49 -12.50 -15.16
CA ALA A 17 34.80 -12.31 -13.74
C ALA A 17 35.51 -10.97 -13.45
N ALA A 18 36.16 -10.36 -14.45
CA ALA A 18 36.78 -9.04 -14.33
C ALA A 18 35.80 -7.86 -14.47
N GLU A 19 34.62 -8.05 -15.09
CA GLU A 19 33.61 -6.99 -15.31
C GLU A 19 32.31 -7.19 -14.52
N GLN A 20 32.09 -8.38 -13.94
CA GLN A 20 30.89 -8.70 -13.16
C GLN A 20 30.99 -8.35 -11.67
N VAL A 21 31.91 -7.46 -11.29
CA VAL A 21 31.72 -6.71 -10.05
C VAL A 21 30.74 -5.58 -10.36
N VAL A 22 29.44 -5.93 -10.46
CA VAL A 22 28.47 -5.03 -9.82
C VAL A 22 28.98 -4.97 -8.38
N PRO A 23 29.29 -3.80 -7.81
CA PRO A 23 29.74 -3.73 -6.44
C PRO A 23 28.54 -4.06 -5.55
N PHE A 24 28.15 -5.33 -5.49
CA PHE A 24 27.54 -5.90 -4.31
C PHE A 24 28.61 -5.69 -3.25
N GLY A 25 28.43 -4.59 -2.51
CA GLY A 25 29.42 -4.09 -1.58
C GLY A 25 29.80 -5.15 -0.56
N SER A 26 30.88 -4.88 0.19
CA SER A 26 31.24 -5.64 1.39
C SER A 26 29.99 -6.06 2.18
N GLY A 27 29.94 -7.27 2.75
CA GLY A 27 28.72 -7.87 3.31
C GLY A 27 27.87 -6.96 4.22
N ASN A 28 28.47 -5.95 4.86
CA ASN A 28 27.76 -4.91 5.62
C ASN A 28 26.94 -3.92 4.75
N ARG A 29 27.38 -3.58 3.55
CA ARG A 29 26.69 -2.66 2.61
C ARG A 29 25.38 -3.25 2.07
N VAL A 30 25.41 -4.54 1.72
CA VAL A 30 24.22 -5.27 1.25
C VAL A 30 23.12 -5.28 2.32
N TYR A 31 23.51 -5.43 3.58
CA TYR A 31 22.59 -5.44 4.71
C TYR A 31 21.99 -4.06 4.99
N SER A 32 22.81 -2.99 4.99
CA SER A 32 22.31 -1.62 5.17
C SER A 32 21.33 -1.22 4.07
N ASP A 33 21.64 -1.51 2.81
CA ASP A 33 20.77 -1.17 1.67
C ASP A 33 19.45 -1.94 1.70
N SER A 34 19.50 -3.21 2.14
CA SER A 34 18.31 -4.04 2.31
C SER A 34 17.39 -3.48 3.40
N LEU A 35 17.95 -3.03 4.53
CA LEU A 35 17.18 -2.41 5.61
C LEU A 35 16.58 -1.06 5.20
N VAL A 36 17.36 -0.20 4.55
CA VAL A 36 16.89 1.09 4.00
C VAL A 36 15.72 0.85 3.04
N SER A 37 15.89 -0.10 2.11
CA SER A 37 14.85 -0.48 1.15
C SER A 37 13.60 -1.00 1.86
N PHE A 38 13.76 -1.87 2.87
CA PHE A 38 12.64 -2.38 3.66
C PHE A 38 11.83 -1.27 4.31
N VAL A 39 12.48 -0.31 4.96
CA VAL A 39 11.81 0.85 5.59
C VAL A 39 11.08 1.68 4.53
N HIS A 40 11.72 1.98 3.40
CA HIS A 40 11.06 2.69 2.30
C HIS A 40 9.82 1.97 1.78
N TYR A 41 9.87 0.66 1.59
CA TYR A 41 8.71 -0.12 1.17
C TYR A 41 7.59 -0.12 2.22
N MET A 42 7.92 -0.23 3.51
CA MET A 42 6.95 -0.11 4.60
C MET A 42 6.25 1.24 4.59
N VAL A 43 7.02 2.33 4.44
CA VAL A 43 6.48 3.69 4.34
C VAL A 43 5.56 3.82 3.12
N ARG A 44 5.99 3.34 1.94
CA ARG A 44 5.16 3.37 0.73
C ARG A 44 3.84 2.65 0.93
N VAL A 45 3.86 1.42 1.46
CA VAL A 45 2.65 0.62 1.65
C VAL A 45 1.70 1.27 2.66
N LEU A 46 2.20 1.77 3.78
CA LEU A 46 1.36 2.35 4.83
C LEU A 46 0.79 3.72 4.46
N LEU A 47 1.46 4.49 3.61
CA LEU A 47 1.04 5.82 3.20
C LEU A 47 0.36 5.85 1.82
N ASP A 48 0.21 4.70 1.17
CA ASP A 48 -0.49 4.60 -0.10
C ASP A 48 -2.00 4.56 0.10
N GLN A 49 -2.64 5.69 -0.20
CA GLN A 49 -4.09 5.85 -0.11
C GLN A 49 -4.85 4.83 -0.96
N SER A 50 -4.35 4.47 -2.14
CA SER A 50 -5.05 3.57 -3.06
C SER A 50 -5.19 2.16 -2.45
N LEU A 51 -4.22 1.73 -1.63
CA LEU A 51 -4.28 0.48 -0.89
C LEU A 51 -5.32 0.54 0.22
N TRP A 52 -5.42 1.65 0.96
CA TRP A 52 -6.44 1.84 2.01
C TRP A 52 -7.85 1.86 1.42
N GLU A 53 -8.04 2.56 0.30
CA GLU A 53 -9.32 2.63 -0.41
C GLU A 53 -9.72 1.28 -1.02
N THR A 54 -8.77 0.52 -1.53
CA THR A 54 -9.05 -0.86 -1.97
C THR A 54 -9.42 -1.75 -0.78
N SER A 55 -8.72 -1.60 0.34
CA SER A 55 -8.92 -2.42 1.54
C SER A 55 -10.26 -2.16 2.22
N ILE A 56 -10.74 -0.91 2.27
CA ILE A 56 -12.02 -0.57 2.90
C ILE A 56 -13.22 -1.09 2.10
N ASN A 57 -13.05 -1.29 0.80
CA ASN A 57 -14.07 -1.85 -0.08
C ASN A 57 -14.18 -3.38 0.03
N LEU A 58 -13.23 -4.05 0.67
CA LEU A 58 -13.27 -5.49 0.88
C LEU A 58 -14.13 -5.85 2.10
N PRO A 59 -14.99 -6.89 2.00
CA PRO A 59 -15.70 -7.38 3.17
C PRO A 59 -14.68 -7.90 4.21
N PRO A 60 -14.84 -7.58 5.50
CA PRO A 60 -13.81 -7.84 6.50
C PRO A 60 -13.50 -9.34 6.69
N ASN A 61 -14.46 -10.22 6.37
CA ASN A 61 -14.27 -11.68 6.43
C ASN A 61 -13.33 -12.21 5.35
N HIS A 62 -13.16 -11.52 4.22
CA HIS A 62 -12.37 -12.00 3.08
C HIS A 62 -11.21 -11.05 2.75
N GLY A 63 -11.21 -9.83 3.30
CA GLY A 63 -10.18 -8.83 3.04
C GLY A 63 -8.77 -9.30 3.35
N VAL A 64 -8.56 -9.98 4.49
CA VAL A 64 -7.23 -10.50 4.86
C VAL A 64 -6.73 -11.57 3.88
N LEU A 65 -7.60 -12.47 3.42
CA LEU A 65 -7.19 -13.50 2.46
C LEU A 65 -6.91 -12.88 1.09
N GLY A 66 -7.71 -11.91 0.66
CA GLY A 66 -7.49 -11.15 -0.58
C GLY A 66 -6.16 -10.39 -0.55
N LEU A 67 -5.86 -9.70 0.55
CA LEU A 67 -4.58 -9.01 0.75
C LEU A 67 -3.39 -9.98 0.77
N LEU A 68 -3.54 -11.14 1.41
CA LEU A 68 -2.49 -12.18 1.40
C LEU A 68 -2.21 -12.69 -0.01
N LEU A 69 -3.27 -13.00 -0.77
CA LEU A 69 -3.13 -13.44 -2.15
C LEU A 69 -2.45 -12.36 -3.00
N ALA A 70 -2.83 -11.09 -2.81
CA ALA A 70 -2.20 -9.98 -3.50
C ALA A 70 -0.69 -9.87 -3.20
N ILE A 71 -0.27 -10.05 -1.93
CA ILE A 71 1.15 -10.06 -1.54
C ILE A 71 1.90 -11.22 -2.21
N ILE A 72 1.33 -12.43 -2.17
CA ILE A 72 1.94 -13.61 -2.80
C ILE A 72 2.10 -13.39 -4.30
N MET A 73 1.06 -12.91 -5.00
CA MET A 73 1.12 -12.64 -6.43
C MET A 73 2.09 -11.50 -6.76
N GLY A 74 2.14 -10.46 -5.92
CA GLY A 74 3.06 -9.33 -6.04
C GLY A 74 4.54 -9.74 -5.94
N PHE A 75 4.84 -10.84 -5.23
CA PHE A 75 6.17 -11.44 -5.23
C PHE A 75 6.37 -12.43 -6.39
N CYS A 76 5.43 -13.36 -6.59
CA CYS A 76 5.59 -14.45 -7.55
C CYS A 76 5.66 -13.98 -9.01
N ILE A 77 4.87 -12.99 -9.42
CA ILE A 77 4.84 -12.53 -10.83
C ILE A 77 6.17 -11.88 -11.23
N PRO A 78 6.69 -10.87 -10.50
CA PRO A 78 7.97 -10.26 -10.85
C PRO A 78 9.13 -11.25 -10.73
N PHE A 79 9.10 -12.13 -9.72
CA PHE A 79 10.13 -13.15 -9.55
C PHE A 79 10.17 -14.13 -10.73
N ALA A 80 9.02 -14.65 -11.16
CA ALA A 80 8.95 -15.56 -12.30
C ALA A 80 9.44 -14.88 -13.59
N LEU A 81 9.03 -13.63 -13.83
CA LEU A 81 9.46 -12.86 -14.98
C LEU A 81 10.98 -12.62 -14.95
N ALA A 82 11.53 -12.18 -13.81
CA ALA A 82 12.95 -11.95 -13.63
C ALA A 82 13.78 -13.24 -13.81
N ALA A 83 13.32 -14.36 -13.26
CA ALA A 83 13.99 -15.65 -13.38
C ALA A 83 14.00 -16.14 -14.83
N VAL A 84 12.85 -16.12 -15.52
CA VAL A 84 12.74 -16.58 -16.91
C VAL A 84 13.58 -15.70 -17.85
N CYS A 85 13.45 -14.37 -17.75
CA CYS A 85 14.22 -13.45 -18.59
C CYS A 85 15.71 -13.48 -18.27
N GLY A 86 16.09 -13.55 -17.00
CA GLY A 86 17.49 -13.58 -16.56
C GLY A 86 18.22 -14.87 -16.94
N LEU A 87 17.60 -16.03 -16.70
CA LEU A 87 18.17 -17.32 -17.12
C LEU A 87 18.16 -17.46 -18.65
N GLY A 88 17.10 -16.98 -19.31
CA GLY A 88 17.03 -16.95 -20.77
C GLY A 88 18.14 -16.11 -21.38
N PHE A 89 18.46 -14.96 -20.80
CA PHE A 89 19.58 -14.12 -21.23
C PHE A 89 20.93 -14.84 -21.11
N ARG A 90 21.18 -15.51 -19.98
CA ARG A 90 22.42 -16.30 -19.79
C ARG A 90 22.54 -17.47 -20.76
N ALA A 91 21.44 -18.17 -21.02
CA ALA A 91 21.41 -19.24 -22.01
C ALA A 91 21.70 -18.72 -23.43
N LEU A 92 21.21 -17.53 -23.77
CA LEU A 92 21.52 -16.87 -25.04
C LEU A 92 23.00 -16.50 -25.15
N GLU A 93 23.60 -15.88 -24.13
CA GLU A 93 25.04 -15.60 -24.11
C GLU A 93 25.86 -16.88 -24.38
N SER A 94 25.52 -17.99 -23.73
CA SER A 94 26.19 -19.27 -24.00
C SER A 94 26.01 -19.76 -25.43
N SER A 95 24.82 -19.63 -26.02
CA SER A 95 24.55 -20.08 -27.38
C SER A 95 25.36 -19.30 -28.45
N PHE A 96 25.73 -18.05 -28.16
CA PHE A 96 26.54 -17.21 -29.02
C PHE A 96 28.02 -17.22 -28.61
N PHE A 97 28.58 -18.41 -28.34
CA PHE A 97 29.99 -18.59 -27.96
C PHE A 97 30.44 -17.73 -26.76
N ASN A 98 29.54 -17.49 -25.80
CA ASN A 98 29.78 -16.60 -24.66
C ASN A 98 30.08 -15.14 -25.08
N ALA A 99 29.54 -14.68 -26.21
CA ALA A 99 29.60 -13.27 -26.59
C ALA A 99 28.69 -12.42 -25.70
N ALA A 100 29.16 -11.23 -25.32
CA ALA A 100 28.34 -10.26 -24.60
C ALA A 100 27.25 -9.71 -25.53
N LEU A 101 26.00 -10.11 -25.30
CA LEU A 101 24.84 -9.56 -26.02
C LEU A 101 24.53 -8.12 -25.63
N LEU A 102 24.95 -7.70 -24.42
CA LEU A 102 24.72 -6.36 -23.88
C LEU A 102 26.00 -5.83 -23.22
N ASN A 103 26.31 -4.57 -23.50
CA ASN A 103 27.43 -3.87 -22.87
C ASN A 103 27.16 -3.70 -21.36
N ALA A 104 28.22 -3.48 -20.56
CA ALA A 104 28.10 -3.29 -19.12
C ALA A 104 27.10 -2.17 -18.74
N THR A 105 27.10 -1.07 -19.50
CA THR A 105 26.16 0.04 -19.33
C THR A 105 24.72 -0.37 -19.60
N GLN A 106 24.46 -1.18 -20.64
CA GLN A 106 23.11 -1.62 -20.97
C GLN A 106 22.57 -2.61 -19.93
N ARG A 107 23.43 -3.50 -19.41
CA ARG A 107 23.10 -4.39 -18.30
C ARG A 107 22.76 -3.60 -17.04
N ALA A 108 23.54 -2.57 -16.72
CA ALA A 108 23.29 -1.69 -15.57
C ALA A 108 21.94 -0.95 -15.67
N HIS A 109 21.50 -0.57 -16.88
CA HIS A 109 20.17 0.03 -17.10
C HIS A 109 19.00 -0.98 -17.10
N GLY A 110 19.24 -2.25 -16.77
CA GLY A 110 18.18 -3.25 -16.66
C GLY A 110 17.63 -3.75 -18.00
N LEU A 111 18.33 -3.52 -19.12
CA LEU A 111 17.90 -3.95 -20.46
C LEU A 111 17.87 -5.49 -20.64
N VAL A 112 18.34 -6.24 -19.65
CA VAL A 112 18.34 -7.71 -19.63
C VAL A 112 16.94 -8.28 -19.83
N ILE A 113 15.91 -7.67 -19.25
CA ILE A 113 14.52 -8.17 -19.34
C ILE A 113 13.99 -8.24 -20.78
N PHE A 114 14.53 -7.39 -21.67
CA PHE A 114 14.13 -7.32 -23.08
C PHE A 114 14.86 -8.34 -23.96
N SER A 115 16.09 -8.70 -23.60
CA SER A 115 16.97 -9.51 -24.45
C SER A 115 16.37 -10.88 -24.82
N ALA A 116 15.97 -11.68 -23.82
CA ALA A 116 15.46 -13.02 -24.06
C ALA A 116 14.16 -13.06 -24.88
N PRO A 117 13.13 -12.24 -24.57
CA PRO A 117 11.93 -12.16 -25.38
C PRO A 117 12.21 -11.75 -26.84
N ILE A 118 13.10 -10.79 -27.07
CA ILE A 118 13.43 -10.30 -28.42
C ILE A 118 14.10 -11.40 -29.25
N HIS A 119 15.08 -12.10 -28.67
CA HIS A 119 15.82 -13.13 -29.39
C HIS A 119 15.00 -14.40 -29.63
N ILE A 120 14.11 -14.77 -28.70
CA ILE A 120 13.32 -16.02 -28.81
C ILE A 120 12.06 -15.82 -29.66
N LEU A 121 11.36 -14.69 -29.47
CA LEU A 121 10.04 -14.45 -30.08
C LEU A 121 10.10 -13.44 -31.24
N GLY A 122 11.28 -12.91 -31.56
CA GLY A 122 11.49 -11.93 -32.62
C GLY A 122 10.66 -10.65 -32.40
N LYS A 123 10.02 -10.16 -33.46
CA LYS A 123 9.17 -8.96 -33.42
C LYS A 123 8.03 -9.07 -32.40
N SER A 124 7.47 -10.27 -32.19
CA SER A 124 6.37 -10.47 -31.25
C SER A 124 6.80 -10.32 -29.79
N GLY A 125 8.05 -10.68 -29.46
CA GLY A 125 8.61 -10.51 -28.12
C GLY A 125 8.75 -9.05 -27.69
N ILE A 126 9.12 -8.17 -28.64
CA ILE A 126 9.17 -6.72 -28.41
C ILE A 126 7.79 -6.21 -28.00
N TRP A 127 6.75 -6.57 -28.75
CA TRP A 127 5.38 -6.14 -28.46
C TRP A 127 4.88 -6.67 -27.11
N ILE A 128 5.18 -7.93 -26.76
CA ILE A 128 4.77 -8.51 -25.47
C ILE A 128 5.39 -7.72 -24.31
N ILE A 129 6.70 -7.50 -24.32
CA ILE A 129 7.37 -6.77 -23.23
C ILE A 129 6.93 -5.30 -23.19
N PHE A 130 6.77 -4.67 -24.35
CA PHE A 130 6.23 -3.32 -24.42
C PHE A 130 4.85 -3.21 -23.78
N ILE A 131 3.93 -4.13 -24.11
CA ILE A 131 2.57 -4.16 -23.53
C ILE A 131 2.64 -4.41 -22.02
N VAL A 132 3.48 -5.34 -21.55
CA VAL A 132 3.64 -5.62 -20.10
C VAL A 132 4.12 -4.37 -19.37
N ILE A 133 5.15 -3.68 -19.86
CA ILE A 133 5.67 -2.47 -19.24
C ILE A 133 4.65 -1.34 -19.30
N LEU A 134 3.97 -1.17 -20.42
CA LEU A 134 2.92 -0.16 -20.58
C LEU A 134 1.78 -0.39 -19.58
N LEU A 135 1.32 -1.63 -19.43
CA LEU A 135 0.30 -1.98 -18.45
C LEU A 135 0.76 -1.68 -17.02
N LEU A 136 2.02 -2.01 -16.66
CA LEU A 136 2.57 -1.72 -15.34
C LEU A 136 2.64 -0.21 -15.06
N ILE A 137 3.11 0.58 -16.02
CA ILE A 137 3.22 2.04 -15.86
C ILE A 137 1.83 2.66 -15.77
N VAL A 138 0.93 2.34 -16.70
CA VAL A 138 -0.42 2.90 -16.74
C VAL A 138 -1.19 2.53 -15.47
N THR A 139 -1.11 1.29 -15.01
CA THR A 139 -1.80 0.87 -13.76
C THR A 139 -1.25 1.61 -12.54
N SER A 140 0.07 1.73 -12.41
CA SER A 140 0.70 2.49 -11.32
C SER A 140 0.27 3.97 -11.32
N CYS A 141 0.29 4.62 -12.49
CA CYS A 141 -0.22 5.98 -12.65
C CYS A 141 -1.70 6.07 -12.25
N MET A 142 -2.56 5.15 -12.72
CA MET A 142 -3.98 5.14 -12.36
C MET A 142 -4.20 5.06 -10.84
N PHE A 143 -3.52 4.17 -10.13
CA PHE A 143 -3.68 4.04 -8.68
C PHE A 143 -3.25 5.29 -7.92
N THR A 144 -2.11 5.88 -8.29
CA THR A 144 -1.64 7.12 -7.66
C THR A 144 -2.60 8.30 -7.86
N ILE A 145 -3.18 8.46 -9.05
CA ILE A 145 -4.17 9.51 -9.33
C ILE A 145 -5.45 9.27 -8.54
N VAL A 146 -5.94 8.03 -8.51
CA VAL A 146 -7.15 7.67 -7.77
C VAL A 146 -6.96 7.96 -6.28
N GLY A 147 -5.83 7.55 -5.70
CA GLY A 147 -5.50 7.83 -4.30
C GLY A 147 -5.39 9.34 -4.02
N ALA A 148 -4.67 10.09 -4.84
CA ALA A 148 -4.56 11.55 -4.66
C ALA A 148 -5.91 12.26 -4.82
N SER A 149 -6.74 11.80 -5.78
CA SER A 149 -8.08 12.32 -6.03
C SER A 149 -9.02 12.03 -4.87
N SER A 150 -8.96 10.84 -4.26
CA SER A 150 -9.81 10.50 -3.11
C SER A 150 -9.45 11.33 -1.87
N ILE A 151 -8.16 11.62 -1.61
CA ILE A 151 -7.74 12.56 -0.56
C ILE A 151 -8.33 13.94 -0.83
N LEU A 152 -8.12 14.51 -2.03
CA LEU A 152 -8.61 15.85 -2.35
C LEU A 152 -10.14 15.92 -2.30
N HIS A 153 -10.83 14.87 -2.73
CA HIS A 153 -12.28 14.78 -2.73
C HIS A 153 -12.87 14.65 -1.31
N HIS A 154 -12.39 13.71 -0.50
CA HIS A 154 -12.96 13.41 0.81
C HIS A 154 -12.38 14.30 1.92
N ASP A 155 -11.07 14.47 1.96
CA ASP A 155 -10.39 15.12 3.09
C ASP A 155 -10.36 16.63 2.94
N VAL A 156 -10.44 17.16 1.71
CA VAL A 156 -10.41 18.61 1.46
C VAL A 156 -11.77 19.12 1.00
N LEU A 157 -12.27 18.65 -0.15
CA LEU A 157 -13.48 19.18 -0.76
C LEU A 157 -14.73 18.87 0.08
N ALA A 158 -14.94 17.61 0.48
CA ALA A 158 -16.12 17.22 1.26
C ALA A 158 -16.07 17.72 2.71
N THR A 159 -14.87 17.84 3.27
CA THR A 159 -14.70 18.21 4.70
C THR A 159 -14.68 19.71 4.92
N TYR A 160 -13.98 20.48 4.07
CA TYR A 160 -13.73 21.90 4.33
C TYR A 160 -14.38 22.86 3.31
N ILE A 161 -14.39 22.52 2.02
CA ILE A 161 -14.83 23.47 0.98
C ILE A 161 -16.34 23.40 0.73
N ARG A 162 -16.89 22.18 0.57
CA ARG A 162 -18.31 21.91 0.32
C ARG A 162 -18.85 20.84 1.26
N PRO A 163 -18.85 21.04 2.58
CA PRO A 163 -19.48 20.09 3.50
C PRO A 163 -21.01 20.11 3.36
N PHE A 164 -21.64 18.94 3.47
CA PHE A 164 -23.11 18.85 3.49
C PHE A 164 -23.73 19.69 4.62
N LYS A 165 -23.06 19.75 5.78
CA LYS A 165 -23.39 20.65 6.89
C LYS A 165 -22.10 21.26 7.45
N LYS A 166 -22.00 22.60 7.44
CA LYS A 166 -20.80 23.35 7.90
C LYS A 166 -20.40 23.02 9.34
N HIS A 167 -21.36 22.75 10.23
CA HIS A 167 -21.12 22.38 11.62
C HIS A 167 -21.91 21.11 11.96
N ALA A 168 -21.38 19.96 11.54
CA ALA A 168 -21.91 18.67 11.95
C ALA A 168 -21.38 18.30 13.34
N ASP A 169 -22.23 18.39 14.35
CA ASP A 169 -21.94 17.84 15.68
C ASP A 169 -21.93 16.30 15.58
N LYS A 170 -20.86 15.65 16.06
CA LYS A 170 -20.73 14.18 16.08
C LYS A 170 -21.91 13.51 16.81
N ALA A 171 -22.50 14.19 17.78
CA ALA A 171 -23.64 13.68 18.53
C ALA A 171 -24.98 13.77 17.76
N LYS A 172 -25.03 14.44 16.60
CA LYS A 172 -26.25 14.64 15.81
C LYS A 172 -26.19 13.87 14.49
N CYS A 173 -27.34 13.35 14.07
CA CYS A 173 -27.47 12.67 12.78
C CYS A 173 -27.31 13.65 11.63
N LEU A 174 -26.42 13.32 10.68
CA LEU A 174 -26.16 14.17 9.51
C LEU A 174 -27.41 14.39 8.66
N LEU A 175 -28.33 13.43 8.61
CA LEU A 175 -29.58 13.51 7.85
C LEU A 175 -30.62 14.38 8.58
N CYS A 176 -31.17 13.91 9.70
CA CYS A 176 -32.28 14.57 10.39
C CYS A 176 -31.89 15.61 11.45
N GLY A 177 -30.61 15.74 11.81
CA GLY A 177 -30.14 16.69 12.84
C GLY A 177 -30.47 16.33 14.29
N LYS A 178 -31.21 15.24 14.54
CA LYS A 178 -31.54 14.74 15.90
C LYS A 178 -30.34 14.03 16.54
N ARG A 179 -30.32 13.91 17.88
CA ARG A 179 -29.19 13.27 18.59
C ARG A 179 -29.13 11.76 18.34
N ARG A 180 -27.93 11.19 18.22
CA ARG A 180 -27.68 9.75 18.12
C ARG A 180 -27.37 9.15 19.51
N GLY A 181 -27.69 7.87 19.69
CA GLY A 181 -27.28 7.09 20.87
C GLY A 181 -28.16 7.22 22.12
N HIS A 182 -27.70 6.57 23.20
CA HIS A 182 -28.42 6.36 24.46
C HIS A 182 -28.60 7.63 25.32
N LEU A 183 -27.84 8.69 25.05
CA LEU A 183 -27.87 9.96 25.80
C LEU A 183 -28.91 10.96 25.27
N ALA A 184 -29.70 10.57 24.25
CA ALA A 184 -30.78 11.39 23.72
C ALA A 184 -32.09 11.13 24.48
N SER A 185 -32.77 12.19 24.92
CA SER A 185 -34.16 12.11 25.39
C SER A 185 -35.02 11.38 24.35
N ARG A 186 -35.97 10.52 24.78
CA ARG A 186 -36.82 9.68 23.91
C ARG A 186 -37.51 10.46 22.76
N ARG A 187 -37.73 11.77 22.93
CA ARG A 187 -38.33 12.65 21.91
C ARG A 187 -37.34 13.19 20.87
N ASN A 188 -36.05 13.30 21.22
CA ASN A 188 -34.99 13.90 20.40
C ASN A 188 -33.96 12.89 19.86
N ILE A 189 -34.26 11.60 19.93
CA ILE A 189 -33.44 10.54 19.36
C ILE A 189 -33.64 10.43 17.84
N CYS A 190 -32.55 10.25 17.11
CA CYS A 190 -32.55 9.96 15.68
C CYS A 190 -33.21 8.60 15.41
N ARG A 191 -34.13 8.58 14.42
CA ARG A 191 -34.80 7.36 13.93
C ARG A 191 -34.63 7.18 12.41
N CYS A 192 -33.64 7.83 11.81
CA CYS A 192 -33.29 7.58 10.42
C CYS A 192 -32.88 6.12 10.27
N ARG A 193 -33.57 5.41 9.38
CA ARG A 193 -33.15 4.09 8.91
C ARG A 193 -32.31 4.28 7.66
N SER A 194 -31.60 3.24 7.27
CA SER A 194 -30.88 3.22 6.00
C SER A 194 -31.78 3.42 4.79
N MET A 195 -31.13 3.85 3.71
CA MET A 195 -31.70 3.95 2.39
C MET A 195 -32.25 2.61 1.88
N LEU A 196 -31.63 1.49 2.28
CA LEU A 196 -32.04 0.14 1.84
C LEU A 196 -33.45 -0.24 2.33
N GLU A 197 -33.83 0.22 3.52
CA GLU A 197 -35.17 -0.03 4.10
C GLU A 197 -36.17 1.11 3.83
N CYS A 198 -35.76 2.14 3.08
CA CYS A 198 -36.59 3.32 2.86
C CYS A 198 -37.38 3.18 1.55
N ALA A 199 -38.69 2.94 1.65
CA ALA A 199 -39.58 2.81 0.48
C ALA A 199 -39.48 4.01 -0.48
N ALA A 200 -39.46 5.24 0.05
CA ALA A 200 -39.30 6.44 -0.78
C ALA A 200 -37.96 6.47 -1.54
N CYS A 201 -36.88 5.98 -0.91
CA CYS A 201 -35.60 5.86 -1.60
C CYS A 201 -35.60 4.80 -2.69
N HIS A 202 -36.30 3.69 -2.48
CA HIS A 202 -36.47 2.63 -3.48
C HIS A 202 -37.24 3.16 -4.70
N THR A 203 -38.33 3.90 -4.46
CA THR A 203 -39.08 4.59 -5.51
C THR A 203 -38.21 5.59 -6.28
N ASP A 204 -37.46 6.43 -5.57
CA ASP A 204 -36.51 7.39 -6.19
C ASP A 204 -35.44 6.67 -7.04
N THR A 205 -34.89 5.55 -6.56
CA THR A 205 -33.92 4.76 -7.34
C THR A 205 -34.53 4.12 -8.56
N TRP A 206 -35.78 3.64 -8.46
CA TRP A 206 -36.49 3.06 -9.58
C TRP A 206 -36.75 4.11 -10.66
N PHE A 207 -37.30 5.28 -10.30
CA PHE A 207 -37.50 6.38 -11.24
C PHE A 207 -36.21 6.81 -11.94
N ARG A 208 -35.10 6.88 -11.20
CA ARG A 208 -33.79 7.24 -11.78
C ARG A 208 -33.28 6.19 -12.78
N ARG A 209 -33.59 4.91 -12.58
CA ARG A 209 -33.23 3.83 -13.52
C ARG A 209 -34.10 3.87 -14.78
N GLU A 210 -35.41 4.02 -14.62
CA GLU A 210 -36.34 4.12 -15.75
C GLU A 210 -36.11 5.38 -16.59
N CYS A 211 -35.81 6.50 -15.93
CA CYS A 211 -35.56 7.78 -16.58
C CYS A 211 -34.08 8.03 -16.89
N LYS A 212 -33.25 7.00 -17.06
CA LYS A 212 -31.79 7.15 -17.28
C LYS A 212 -31.44 8.03 -18.49
N ASN A 213 -32.31 8.05 -19.50
CA ASN A 213 -32.15 8.86 -20.72
C ASN A 213 -32.53 10.34 -20.52
N ARG A 214 -33.14 10.70 -19.38
CA ARG A 214 -33.47 12.08 -19.06
C ARG A 214 -32.29 12.77 -18.37
N PRO A 215 -32.07 14.07 -18.61
CA PRO A 215 -31.00 14.80 -17.96
C PRO A 215 -31.18 14.78 -16.42
N THR A 216 -30.10 14.46 -15.71
CA THR A 216 -30.06 14.29 -14.25
C THR A 216 -30.52 15.51 -13.45
N THR A 217 -30.50 16.70 -14.05
CA THR A 217 -30.99 17.95 -13.44
C THR A 217 -32.50 17.99 -13.24
N THR A 218 -33.25 17.11 -13.92
CA THR A 218 -34.72 17.05 -13.84
C THR A 218 -35.25 16.08 -12.77
N LEU A 219 -34.39 15.20 -12.25
CA LEU A 219 -34.76 14.17 -11.28
C LEU A 219 -34.41 14.64 -9.86
N VAL A 220 -35.39 15.20 -9.16
CA VAL A 220 -35.28 15.56 -7.75
C VAL A 220 -35.67 14.36 -6.88
N TYR A 221 -34.90 14.09 -5.84
CA TYR A 221 -35.23 13.05 -4.88
C TYR A 221 -36.49 13.41 -4.07
N GLY A 222 -37.50 12.53 -4.10
CA GLY A 222 -38.73 12.70 -3.33
C GLY A 222 -38.58 12.31 -1.85
N CYS A 223 -37.55 11.54 -1.49
CA CYS A 223 -37.33 11.12 -0.11
C CYS A 223 -36.99 12.29 0.83
N LYS A 224 -37.87 12.58 1.79
CA LYS A 224 -37.67 13.66 2.80
C LYS A 224 -36.45 13.46 3.70
N THR A 225 -36.05 12.22 3.96
CA THR A 225 -34.97 11.89 4.92
C THR A 225 -33.60 11.83 4.27
N HIS A 226 -33.51 11.22 3.09
CA HIS A 226 -32.25 10.94 2.40
C HIS A 226 -32.02 11.81 1.17
N GLY A 227 -33.09 12.36 0.58
CA GLY A 227 -33.03 12.99 -0.75
C GLY A 227 -32.04 14.14 -0.85
N ALA A 228 -31.99 15.01 0.16
CA ALA A 228 -31.03 16.12 0.20
C ALA A 228 -29.57 15.64 0.23
N TYR A 229 -29.27 14.61 1.03
CA TYR A 229 -27.91 14.06 1.10
C TYR A 229 -27.54 13.28 -0.17
N ARG A 230 -28.50 12.58 -0.78
CA ARG A 230 -28.29 11.90 -2.08
C ARG A 230 -28.03 12.91 -3.20
N ALA A 231 -28.77 14.02 -3.25
CA ALA A 231 -28.53 15.09 -4.21
C ALA A 231 -27.13 15.68 -4.04
N TYR A 232 -26.72 15.91 -2.80
CA TYR A 232 -25.37 16.36 -2.48
C TYR A 232 -24.30 15.38 -2.96
N MET A 233 -24.45 14.08 -2.69
CA MET A 233 -23.50 13.05 -3.15
C MET A 233 -23.42 12.96 -4.67
N ASP A 234 -24.55 13.08 -5.38
CA ASP A 234 -24.55 13.11 -6.84
C ASP A 234 -23.79 14.33 -7.38
N GLU A 235 -24.05 15.52 -6.83
CA GLU A 235 -23.35 16.74 -7.24
C GLU A 235 -21.85 16.66 -6.95
N MET A 236 -21.50 16.08 -5.81
CA MET A 236 -20.11 15.87 -5.43
C MET A 236 -19.41 14.89 -6.39
N SER A 237 -20.08 13.79 -6.76
CA SER A 237 -19.54 12.76 -7.66
C SER A 237 -19.22 13.27 -9.07
N LYS A 238 -19.92 14.31 -9.55
CA LYS A 238 -19.63 14.93 -10.85
C LYS A 238 -18.23 15.56 -10.88
N ASN A 239 -17.73 16.03 -9.73
CA ASN A 239 -16.43 16.68 -9.66
C ASN A 239 -15.27 15.68 -9.61
N VAL A 240 -15.52 14.39 -9.32
CA VAL A 240 -14.46 13.37 -9.17
C VAL A 240 -13.58 13.28 -10.42
N LEU A 241 -14.19 13.21 -11.60
CA LEU A 241 -13.45 13.09 -12.85
C LEU A 241 -12.62 14.36 -13.14
N GLN A 242 -13.21 15.54 -12.89
CA GLN A 242 -12.52 16.82 -13.07
C GLN A 242 -11.33 16.96 -12.12
N ILE A 243 -11.50 16.57 -10.85
CA ILE A 243 -10.43 16.55 -9.84
C ILE A 243 -9.30 15.63 -10.29
N SER A 244 -9.62 14.41 -10.74
CA SER A 244 -8.62 13.46 -11.23
C SER A 244 -7.84 14.01 -12.43
N PHE A 245 -8.50 14.69 -13.38
CA PHE A 245 -7.82 15.31 -14.51
C PHE A 245 -6.92 16.49 -14.12
N ILE A 246 -7.38 17.35 -13.20
CA ILE A 246 -6.57 18.48 -12.70
C ILE A 246 -5.33 17.96 -11.96
N LEU A 247 -5.51 16.94 -11.12
CA LEU A 247 -4.39 16.30 -10.43
C LEU A 247 -3.41 15.66 -11.41
N MET A 248 -3.90 14.98 -12.44
CA MET A 248 -3.06 14.46 -13.51
C MET A 248 -2.22 15.54 -14.18
N ALA A 249 -2.86 16.63 -14.60
CA ALA A 249 -2.18 17.75 -15.23
C ALA A 249 -1.15 18.42 -14.31
N GLY A 250 -1.40 18.46 -13.00
CA GLY A 250 -0.49 19.06 -12.01
C GLY A 250 0.67 18.14 -11.58
N MET A 251 0.42 16.85 -11.42
CA MET A 251 1.42 15.90 -10.93
C MET A 251 2.51 15.62 -11.96
N ILE A 252 2.19 15.58 -13.26
CA ILE A 252 3.16 15.28 -14.32
C ILE A 252 4.33 16.31 -14.31
N PRO A 253 4.10 17.63 -14.35
CA PRO A 253 5.16 18.63 -14.22
C PRO A 253 5.92 18.55 -12.90
N LEU A 254 5.21 18.32 -11.78
CA LEU A 254 5.85 18.20 -10.46
C LEU A 254 6.85 17.03 -10.44
N PHE A 255 6.48 15.87 -10.99
CA PHE A 255 7.40 14.72 -11.07
C PHE A 255 8.61 14.99 -11.97
N ILE A 256 8.45 15.75 -13.05
CA ILE A 256 9.59 16.13 -13.92
C ILE A 256 10.53 17.08 -13.19
N ILE A 257 9.99 18.09 -12.50
CA ILE A 257 10.78 19.08 -11.75
C ILE A 257 11.50 18.42 -10.57
N PHE A 258 10.85 17.46 -9.92
CA PHE A 258 11.34 16.82 -8.70
C PHE A 258 11.95 15.43 -8.91
N ALA A 259 12.42 15.14 -10.13
CA ALA A 259 13.07 13.87 -10.46
C ALA A 259 14.41 13.65 -9.74
N GLU A 260 14.93 14.64 -9.01
CA GLU A 260 16.17 14.51 -8.24
C GLU A 260 16.01 13.64 -6.99
N SER A 261 16.97 12.76 -6.77
CA SER A 261 17.05 11.85 -5.60
C SER A 261 17.09 12.60 -4.26
N THR A 262 17.60 13.82 -4.23
CA THR A 262 17.77 14.64 -3.02
C THR A 262 16.42 15.02 -2.38
N LEU A 263 15.41 15.38 -3.17
CA LEU A 263 14.09 15.70 -2.63
C LEU A 263 13.37 14.45 -2.14
N THR A 264 13.54 13.33 -2.85
CA THR A 264 12.96 12.06 -2.42
C THR A 264 13.43 11.72 -1.01
N ASN A 265 14.73 11.83 -0.75
CA ASN A 265 15.30 11.66 0.57
C ASN A 265 14.66 12.63 1.58
N PHE A 266 14.61 13.94 1.28
CA PHE A 266 13.98 14.93 2.16
C PHE A 266 12.55 14.54 2.58
N LEU A 267 11.74 14.03 1.65
CA LEU A 267 10.37 13.58 1.94
C LEU A 267 10.35 12.36 2.86
N TYR A 268 11.21 11.36 2.62
CA TYR A 268 11.27 10.16 3.46
C TYR A 268 11.77 10.49 4.88
N TYR A 269 12.82 11.31 5.03
CA TYR A 269 13.39 11.65 6.34
C TYR A 269 12.55 12.67 7.12
N GLY A 270 12.01 13.67 6.43
CA GLY A 270 11.36 14.83 7.04
C GLY A 270 9.84 14.74 7.17
N LEU A 271 9.17 13.83 6.46
CA LEU A 271 7.70 13.72 6.51
C LEU A 271 7.23 12.27 6.66
N CYS A 272 7.62 11.39 5.75
CA CYS A 272 6.92 10.11 5.60
C CYS A 272 7.28 9.09 6.69
N THR A 273 8.57 8.91 7.00
CA THR A 273 9.02 7.86 7.93
C THR A 273 8.55 8.08 9.38
N PRO A 274 8.66 9.28 9.96
CA PRO A 274 8.15 9.53 11.33
C PRO A 274 6.63 9.41 11.43
N PHE A 275 5.91 9.69 10.34
CA PHE A 275 4.45 9.58 10.32
C PHE A 275 3.96 8.13 10.47
N VAL A 276 4.76 7.13 10.06
CA VAL A 276 4.41 5.70 10.22
C VAL A 276 4.11 5.37 11.68
N GLY A 277 4.98 5.77 12.61
CA GLY A 277 4.78 5.50 14.04
C GLY A 277 3.53 6.20 14.59
N CYS A 278 3.31 7.44 14.19
CA CYS A 278 2.15 8.22 14.57
C CYS A 278 0.84 7.59 14.07
N LEU A 279 0.84 7.12 12.81
CA LEU A 279 -0.29 6.44 12.20
C LEU A 279 -0.60 5.12 12.93
N CYS A 280 0.41 4.28 13.17
CA CYS A 280 0.23 3.03 13.91
C CYS A 280 -0.32 3.27 15.32
N LEU A 281 0.21 4.26 16.05
CA LEU A 281 -0.28 4.60 17.38
C LEU A 281 -1.73 5.10 17.33
N SER A 282 -2.12 5.86 16.30
CA SER A 282 -3.50 6.34 16.15
C SER A 282 -4.51 5.20 15.97
N ILE A 283 -4.09 4.09 15.36
CA ILE A 283 -4.92 2.91 15.11
C ILE A 283 -4.94 1.98 16.34
N LEU A 284 -3.83 1.87 17.07
CA LEU A 284 -3.64 0.85 18.10
C LEU A 284 -3.87 1.36 19.53
N TRP A 285 -3.78 2.66 19.78
CA TRP A 285 -3.71 3.20 21.14
C TRP A 285 -4.76 4.27 21.43
N ALA A 286 -5.83 3.86 22.11
CA ALA A 286 -6.95 4.75 22.47
C ALA A 286 -6.60 5.91 23.44
N ARG A 287 -5.45 5.84 24.14
CA ARG A 287 -5.00 6.91 25.05
C ARG A 287 -4.29 8.05 24.31
N LEU A 288 -3.88 7.83 23.07
CA LEU A 288 -3.13 8.81 22.29
C LEU A 288 -3.94 10.10 22.13
N SER A 289 -3.37 11.22 22.56
CA SER A 289 -4.00 12.53 22.38
C SER A 289 -3.57 13.19 21.07
N LYS A 290 -4.44 14.04 20.50
CA LYS A 290 -4.12 14.85 19.31
C LYS A 290 -2.86 15.69 19.51
N VAL A 291 -2.70 16.29 20.70
CA VAL A 291 -1.54 17.13 21.02
C VAL A 291 -0.26 16.31 21.01
N ALA A 292 -0.26 15.15 21.69
CA ALA A 292 0.91 14.27 21.74
C ALA A 292 1.29 13.69 20.37
N LEU A 293 0.29 13.35 19.54
CA LEU A 293 0.53 12.88 18.18
C LEU A 293 1.18 13.97 17.32
N LEU A 294 0.61 15.19 17.30
CA LEU A 294 1.11 16.27 16.44
C LEU A 294 2.48 16.76 16.89
N SER A 295 2.69 17.00 18.19
CA SER A 295 3.98 17.46 18.69
C SER A 295 5.05 16.38 18.54
N GLY A 296 4.75 15.12 18.84
CA GLY A 296 5.67 14.01 18.65
C GLY A 296 6.07 13.85 17.18
N TYR A 297 5.11 13.96 16.25
CA TYR A 297 5.38 13.92 14.81
C TYR A 297 6.33 15.04 14.37
N PHE A 298 5.97 16.32 14.57
CA PHE A 298 6.76 17.44 14.06
C PHE A 298 8.16 17.51 14.70
N VAL A 299 8.30 17.16 15.97
CA VAL A 299 9.61 17.11 16.63
C VAL A 299 10.45 15.97 16.08
N SER A 300 9.88 14.77 15.89
CA SER A 300 10.62 13.64 15.29
C SER A 300 11.07 13.94 13.86
N ALA A 301 10.18 14.51 13.04
CA ALA A 301 10.43 14.91 11.66
C ALA A 301 11.55 15.95 11.54
N GLY A 302 11.51 17.00 12.38
CA GLY A 302 12.56 18.01 12.41
C GLY A 302 13.90 17.42 12.84
N ALA A 303 13.90 16.63 13.92
CA ALA A 303 15.12 16.03 14.47
C ALA A 303 15.79 15.05 13.49
N SER A 304 15.02 14.17 12.84
CA SER A 304 15.55 13.22 11.86
C SER A 304 16.09 13.91 10.62
N LEU A 305 15.39 14.93 10.12
CA LEU A 305 15.83 15.70 8.97
C LEU A 305 17.13 16.47 9.27
N THR A 306 17.19 17.16 10.41
CA THR A 306 18.41 17.88 10.82
C THR A 306 19.57 16.91 11.02
N LEU A 307 19.33 15.76 11.66
CA LEU A 307 20.38 14.75 11.86
C LEU A 307 20.91 14.21 10.53
N TRP A 308 20.02 13.86 9.59
CA TRP A 308 20.43 13.38 8.27
C TRP A 308 21.26 14.44 7.52
N LEU A 309 20.81 15.70 7.49
CA LEU A 309 21.57 16.80 6.87
C LEU A 309 22.95 16.99 7.49
N LEU A 310 23.04 16.93 8.83
CA LEU A 310 24.32 17.05 9.53
C LEU A 310 25.28 15.89 9.19
N LEU A 311 24.78 14.66 9.12
CA LEU A 311 25.57 13.48 8.78
C LEU A 311 26.05 13.53 7.32
N GLU A 312 25.22 14.02 6.40
CA GLU A 312 25.58 14.19 4.99
C GLU A 312 26.65 15.29 4.82
N CYS A 313 26.52 16.41 5.53
CA CYS A 313 27.48 17.53 5.46
C CYS A 313 28.84 17.21 6.08
N THR A 314 28.90 16.36 7.10
CA THR A 314 30.14 16.08 7.85
C THR A 314 30.94 14.89 7.30
N PHE A 315 30.41 14.17 6.29
CA PHE A 315 31.01 12.98 5.64
C PHE A 315 31.49 11.86 6.58
N PHE A 316 31.12 11.89 7.87
CA PHE A 316 31.75 11.07 8.91
C PHE A 316 31.41 9.57 8.81
N VAL A 317 30.24 9.23 8.25
CA VAL A 317 29.69 7.87 8.24
C VAL A 317 29.49 7.33 6.80
N GLY A 318 29.77 8.14 5.77
CA GLY A 318 29.37 7.85 4.39
C GLY A 318 27.85 8.03 4.16
N SER A 319 27.45 8.27 2.91
CA SER A 319 26.06 8.58 2.55
C SER A 319 25.07 7.47 2.93
N GLU A 320 25.43 6.20 2.75
CA GLU A 320 24.58 5.05 3.08
C GLU A 320 24.33 4.91 4.59
N GLY A 321 25.37 5.09 5.41
CA GLY A 321 25.23 5.03 6.86
C GLY A 321 24.46 6.23 7.43
N ALA A 322 24.64 7.42 6.84
CA ALA A 322 23.83 8.60 7.15
C ALA A 322 22.34 8.36 6.87
N GLN A 323 22.02 7.71 5.73
CA GLN A 323 20.66 7.32 5.37
C GLN A 323 20.05 6.34 6.38
N LEU A 324 20.77 5.26 6.72
CA LEU A 324 20.27 4.26 7.67
C LEU A 324 20.01 4.87 9.06
N ILE A 325 20.93 5.70 9.56
CA ILE A 325 20.78 6.36 10.87
C ILE A 325 19.59 7.33 10.83
N GLY A 326 19.49 8.17 9.80
CA GLY A 326 18.39 9.11 9.63
C GLY A 326 17.02 8.43 9.61
N LEU A 327 16.88 7.33 8.87
CA LEU A 327 15.64 6.55 8.79
C LEU A 327 15.31 5.89 10.13
N THR A 328 16.32 5.35 10.81
CA THR A 328 16.13 4.69 12.10
C THR A 328 15.64 5.68 13.15
N VAL A 329 16.24 6.87 13.22
CA VAL A 329 15.83 7.94 14.13
C VAL A 329 14.44 8.47 13.78
N ALA A 330 14.13 8.65 12.49
CA ALA A 330 12.80 9.04 12.03
C ALA A 330 11.74 8.03 12.47
N PHE A 331 11.98 6.74 12.19
CA PHE A 331 11.04 5.66 12.50
C PHE A 331 10.81 5.53 14.01
N LEU A 332 11.89 5.41 14.80
CA LEU A 332 11.80 5.29 16.25
C LEU A 332 11.21 6.55 16.89
N GLY A 333 11.59 7.74 16.42
CA GLY A 333 11.06 9.02 16.90
C GLY A 333 9.55 9.11 16.74
N GLY A 334 9.02 8.64 15.60
CA GLY A 334 7.59 8.57 15.33
C GLY A 334 6.78 7.68 16.30
N PHE A 335 7.40 6.68 16.93
CA PHE A 335 6.76 5.86 17.97
C PHE A 335 7.03 6.40 19.38
N LEU A 336 8.29 6.69 19.70
CA LEU A 336 8.72 6.97 21.06
C LEU A 336 8.26 8.35 21.55
N LEU A 337 8.33 9.39 20.72
CA LEU A 337 7.96 10.74 21.16
C LEU A 337 6.46 10.89 21.47
N PRO A 338 5.53 10.46 20.60
CA PRO A 338 4.11 10.52 20.94
C PRO A 338 3.76 9.69 22.19
N VAL A 339 4.43 8.55 22.39
CA VAL A 339 4.26 7.71 23.59
C VAL A 339 4.71 8.42 24.84
N LEU A 340 5.92 8.99 24.83
CA LEU A 340 6.46 9.74 25.95
C LEU A 340 5.56 10.93 26.32
N ILE A 341 5.18 11.76 25.34
CA ILE A 341 4.35 12.94 25.56
C ILE A 341 2.96 12.52 26.09
N THR A 342 2.42 11.41 25.61
CA THR A 342 1.14 10.88 26.12
C THR A 342 1.26 10.44 27.57
N PHE A 343 2.34 9.75 27.97
CA PHE A 343 2.55 9.39 29.36
C PHE A 343 2.71 10.59 30.29
N LEU A 344 3.38 11.65 29.81
CA LEU A 344 3.60 12.87 30.59
C LEU A 344 2.34 13.73 30.75
N HIS A 345 1.50 13.85 29.71
CA HIS A 345 0.39 14.80 29.70
C HIS A 345 -1.00 14.21 29.84
N THR A 346 -1.21 12.93 29.54
CA THR A 346 -2.55 12.33 29.60
C THR A 346 -2.68 11.44 30.82
N LYS A 347 -3.83 11.48 31.50
CA LYS A 347 -4.15 10.49 32.53
C LYS A 347 -4.55 9.16 31.89
N PRO A 348 -4.35 8.01 32.56
CA PRO A 348 -4.85 6.74 32.06
C PRO A 348 -6.38 6.79 31.89
N LEU A 349 -6.88 6.28 30.77
CA LEU A 349 -8.32 6.22 30.51
C LEU A 349 -8.98 5.12 31.33
N GLN A 350 -10.15 5.43 31.89
CA GLN A 350 -11.05 4.42 32.45
C GLN A 350 -11.58 3.48 31.35
N ALA A 351 -11.97 2.26 31.73
CA ALA A 351 -12.42 1.22 30.79
C ALA A 351 -13.64 1.66 29.95
N GLU A 352 -14.58 2.40 30.54
CA GLU A 352 -15.76 2.91 29.84
C GLU A 352 -15.40 3.96 28.78
N ALA A 353 -14.50 4.89 29.10
CA ALA A 353 -14.01 5.89 28.16
C ALA A 353 -13.25 5.22 27.00
N MET A 354 -12.45 4.19 27.29
CA MET A 354 -11.76 3.42 26.25
C MET A 354 -12.75 2.71 25.32
N LEU A 355 -13.80 2.07 25.86
CA LEU A 355 -14.86 1.45 25.07
C LEU A 355 -15.60 2.47 24.21
N SER A 356 -15.86 3.66 24.74
CA SER A 356 -16.48 4.76 23.98
C SER A 356 -15.61 5.18 22.78
N VAL A 357 -14.30 5.35 22.97
CA VAL A 357 -13.37 5.65 21.87
C VAL A 357 -13.42 4.56 20.80
N TRP A 358 -13.30 3.28 21.16
CA TRP A 358 -13.37 2.19 20.19
C TRP A 358 -14.75 2.06 19.51
N SER A 359 -15.84 2.36 20.23
CA SER A 359 -17.18 2.36 19.65
C SER A 359 -17.38 3.45 18.60
N SER A 360 -16.65 4.57 18.73
CA SER A 360 -16.66 5.65 17.73
C SER A 360 -15.97 5.25 16.43
N VAL A 361 -15.00 4.32 16.46
CA VAL A 361 -14.38 3.77 15.23
C VAL A 361 -15.37 2.92 14.43
N GLN A 362 -16.42 2.41 15.06
CA GLN A 362 -17.53 1.74 14.37
C GLN A 362 -18.53 2.74 13.75
N GLU A 363 -18.29 4.04 13.81
CA GLU A 363 -19.15 5.08 13.21
C GLU A 363 -18.58 5.58 11.88
N ILE A 364 -17.96 4.69 11.09
CA ILE A 364 -17.66 4.93 9.66
C ILE A 364 -19.02 5.06 8.96
N ASP A 365 -19.60 6.25 9.09
CA ASP A 365 -20.99 6.51 8.82
C ASP A 365 -21.11 7.00 7.39
N ASN A 366 -21.25 6.07 6.45
CA ASN A 366 -22.09 6.37 5.31
C ASN A 366 -23.52 6.54 5.86
N PRO A 367 -24.06 7.77 5.93
CA PRO A 367 -25.36 8.01 6.56
C PRO A 367 -26.51 7.40 5.75
N LEU A 368 -26.28 7.06 4.47
CA LEU A 368 -27.26 6.38 3.63
C LEU A 368 -27.28 4.88 3.87
N VAL A 369 -26.10 4.27 3.99
CA VAL A 369 -25.95 2.82 4.13
C VAL A 369 -24.90 2.53 5.20
N PRO A 370 -25.30 2.46 6.48
CA PRO A 370 -24.39 2.17 7.57
C PRO A 370 -23.71 0.80 7.37
N TRP A 371 -22.40 0.72 7.57
CA TRP A 371 -21.64 -0.53 7.41
C TRP A 371 -22.19 -1.75 8.18
N PRO A 372 -22.80 -1.62 9.39
CA PRO A 372 -23.32 -2.78 10.10
C PRO A 372 -24.43 -3.51 9.36
N GLU A 373 -25.27 -2.76 8.65
CA GLU A 373 -26.39 -3.33 7.92
C GLU A 373 -25.94 -4.05 6.64
N VAL A 374 -24.88 -3.55 6.00
CA VAL A 374 -24.23 -4.24 4.86
C VAL A 374 -23.63 -5.57 5.32
N PHE A 375 -23.05 -5.59 6.53
CA PHE A 375 -22.33 -6.76 7.04
C PHE A 375 -23.24 -7.82 7.67
N THR A 376 -24.21 -7.41 8.49
CA THR A 376 -25.04 -8.35 9.28
C THR A 376 -26.46 -8.50 8.75
N ARG A 377 -26.92 -7.63 7.83
CA ARG A 377 -28.34 -7.44 7.49
C ARG A 377 -29.24 -7.16 8.71
N GLU A 378 -28.65 -6.84 9.87
CA GLU A 378 -29.32 -6.63 11.15
C GLU A 378 -28.83 -5.33 11.83
N LYS A 379 -29.23 -5.13 13.10
CA LYS A 379 -28.82 -4.00 13.95
C LYS A 379 -27.30 -3.95 14.15
N LYS A 380 -26.78 -2.77 14.52
CA LYS A 380 -25.37 -2.53 14.86
C LYS A 380 -24.87 -3.61 15.84
N PRO A 381 -23.93 -4.49 15.44
CA PRO A 381 -23.46 -5.59 16.28
C PRO A 381 -22.64 -5.04 17.44
N ALA A 382 -22.67 -5.74 18.57
CA ALA A 382 -21.85 -5.36 19.71
C ALA A 382 -20.36 -5.50 19.37
N LEU A 383 -19.51 -4.63 19.94
CA LEU A 383 -18.05 -4.69 19.73
C LEU A 383 -17.47 -6.08 20.09
N SER A 384 -18.04 -6.74 21.10
CA SER A 384 -17.67 -8.10 21.52
C SER A 384 -17.99 -9.15 20.44
N GLU A 385 -19.12 -9.01 19.74
CA GLU A 385 -19.52 -9.92 18.67
C GLU A 385 -18.61 -9.78 17.46
N VAL A 386 -18.30 -8.54 17.06
CA VAL A 386 -17.34 -8.26 15.98
C VAL A 386 -15.96 -8.84 16.32
N ARG A 387 -15.49 -8.63 17.56
CA ARG A 387 -14.20 -9.17 18.02
C ARG A 387 -14.20 -10.70 18.00
N ARG A 388 -15.31 -11.33 18.39
CA ARG A 388 -15.46 -12.80 18.37
C ARG A 388 -15.47 -13.34 16.95
N ALA A 389 -16.21 -12.70 16.04
CA ALA A 389 -16.27 -13.10 14.63
C ALA A 389 -14.91 -12.98 13.92
N LEU A 390 -14.13 -11.94 14.23
CA LEU A 390 -12.81 -11.69 13.62
C LEU A 390 -11.65 -12.36 14.37
N ALA A 391 -11.88 -12.98 15.53
CA ALA A 391 -10.84 -13.68 16.29
C ALA A 391 -10.06 -14.76 15.51
N PRO A 392 -10.69 -15.68 14.75
CA PRO A 392 -9.94 -16.66 13.96
C PRO A 392 -9.09 -16.00 12.88
N LEU A 393 -9.63 -14.97 12.22
CA LEU A 393 -8.92 -14.22 11.20
C LEU A 393 -7.69 -13.51 11.78
N ARG A 394 -7.85 -12.85 12.93
CA ARG A 394 -6.74 -12.21 13.65
C ARG A 394 -5.63 -13.21 14.00
N ARG A 395 -5.98 -14.42 14.46
CA ARG A 395 -4.99 -15.47 14.75
C ARG A 395 -4.24 -15.91 13.49
N LEU A 396 -4.95 -16.07 12.37
CA LEU A 396 -4.34 -16.40 11.08
C LEU A 396 -3.39 -15.29 10.62
N THR A 397 -3.82 -14.03 10.69
CA THR A 397 -3.00 -12.86 10.34
C THR A 397 -1.71 -12.82 11.15
N TRP A 398 -1.78 -13.02 12.46
CA TRP A 398 -0.58 -13.05 13.31
C TRP A 398 0.39 -14.17 12.91
N LYS A 399 -0.12 -15.39 12.69
CA LYS A 399 0.71 -16.51 12.21
C LYS A 399 1.40 -16.18 10.88
N LEU A 400 0.67 -15.59 9.95
CA LEU A 400 1.20 -15.19 8.63
C LEU A 400 2.24 -14.08 8.75
N ILE A 401 2.00 -13.06 9.57
CA ILE A 401 2.98 -11.99 9.81
C ILE A 401 4.26 -12.58 10.38
N THR A 402 4.15 -13.43 11.42
CA THR A 402 5.31 -14.08 12.03
C THR A 402 6.06 -14.95 11.02
N PHE A 403 5.35 -15.75 10.22
CA PHE A 403 5.95 -16.57 9.17
C PHE A 403 6.70 -15.73 8.13
N ASN A 404 6.08 -14.66 7.62
CA ASN A 404 6.70 -13.78 6.62
C ASN A 404 7.91 -13.04 7.21
N LEU A 405 7.81 -12.57 8.46
CA LEU A 405 8.93 -11.88 9.12
C LEU A 405 10.13 -12.83 9.28
N ILE A 406 9.92 -14.05 9.77
CA ILE A 406 10.98 -15.06 9.89
C ILE A 406 11.57 -15.39 8.52
N THR A 407 10.72 -15.54 7.50
CA THR A 407 11.17 -15.93 6.15
C THR A 407 11.95 -14.82 5.47
N PHE A 408 11.43 -13.59 5.42
CA PHE A 408 12.04 -12.49 4.65
C PHE A 408 13.11 -11.70 5.41
N VAL A 409 12.96 -11.54 6.73
CA VAL A 409 13.95 -10.80 7.55
C VAL A 409 15.02 -11.74 8.11
N GLY A 410 14.65 -12.99 8.42
CA GLY A 410 15.61 -13.99 8.91
C GLY A 410 16.23 -14.79 7.78
N ILE A 411 15.47 -15.76 7.27
CA ILE A 411 15.95 -16.81 6.36
C ILE A 411 16.50 -16.22 5.05
N TRP A 412 15.79 -15.27 4.44
CA TRP A 412 16.20 -14.67 3.16
C TRP A 412 17.49 -13.85 3.27
N GLN A 413 17.73 -13.17 4.40
CA GLN A 413 18.98 -12.43 4.62
C GLN A 413 20.17 -13.38 4.75
N VAL A 414 19.98 -14.48 5.49
CA VAL A 414 21.00 -15.53 5.62
C VAL A 414 21.26 -16.23 4.29
N LEU A 415 20.19 -16.64 3.59
CA LEU A 415 20.29 -17.25 2.26
C LEU A 415 20.97 -16.31 1.27
N GLY A 416 20.57 -15.04 1.24
CA GLY A 416 21.16 -14.01 0.36
C GLY A 416 22.65 -13.82 0.59
N HIS A 417 23.10 -13.83 1.85
CA HIS A 417 24.53 -13.77 2.20
C HIS A 417 25.27 -15.03 1.75
N THR A 418 24.69 -16.23 1.95
CA THR A 418 25.30 -17.48 1.49
C THR A 418 25.25 -17.66 -0.03
N ALA A 419 24.30 -17.03 -0.70
CA ALA A 419 24.03 -17.17 -2.13
C ALA A 419 24.79 -16.17 -3.02
N GLN A 420 25.65 -15.32 -2.45
CA GLN A 420 26.49 -14.38 -3.20
C GLN A 420 27.36 -15.09 -4.26
N SER A 421 27.61 -16.39 -4.09
CA SER A 421 28.16 -17.28 -5.11
C SER A 421 27.43 -18.62 -5.10
N LEU A 422 26.20 -18.68 -5.60
CA LEU A 422 25.60 -19.98 -5.96
C LEU A 422 26.35 -20.53 -7.18
N ASP A 423 27.08 -21.63 -6.97
CA ASP A 423 27.58 -22.43 -8.07
C ASP A 423 26.40 -23.07 -8.82
N PHE A 424 26.59 -23.41 -10.10
CA PHE A 424 25.49 -23.87 -10.96
C PHE A 424 24.79 -25.12 -10.39
N ASP A 425 25.56 -26.04 -9.79
CA ASP A 425 25.04 -27.24 -9.14
C ASP A 425 24.22 -26.91 -7.88
N SER A 426 24.60 -25.87 -7.15
CA SER A 426 23.87 -25.39 -5.96
C SER A 426 22.56 -24.69 -6.36
N PHE A 427 22.57 -23.95 -7.47
CA PHE A 427 21.36 -23.35 -8.05
C PHE A 427 20.42 -24.42 -8.61
N PHE A 428 20.95 -25.44 -9.31
CA PHE A 428 20.17 -26.56 -9.82
C PHE A 428 19.52 -27.35 -8.69
N PHE A 429 20.27 -27.64 -7.61
CA PHE A 429 19.71 -28.26 -6.41
C PHE A 429 18.59 -27.43 -5.80
N TYR A 430 18.76 -26.10 -5.68
CA TYR A 430 17.74 -25.18 -5.19
C TYR A 430 16.46 -25.19 -6.05
N VAL A 431 16.61 -25.13 -7.39
CA VAL A 431 15.48 -25.19 -8.32
C VAL A 431 14.80 -26.55 -8.30
N CYS A 432 15.55 -27.65 -8.24
CA CYS A 432 15.01 -29.01 -8.15
C CYS A 432 14.26 -29.24 -6.84
N VAL A 433 14.79 -28.81 -5.70
CA VAL A 433 14.09 -28.92 -4.40
C VAL A 433 12.77 -28.15 -4.41
N ILE A 434 12.72 -26.98 -5.04
CA ILE A 434 11.49 -26.21 -5.20
C ILE A 434 10.53 -26.89 -6.19
N CYS A 435 11.01 -27.37 -7.33
CA CYS A 435 10.20 -28.03 -8.35
C CYS A 435 9.68 -29.41 -7.90
N VAL A 436 10.40 -30.16 -7.07
CA VAL A 436 9.97 -31.49 -6.56
C VAL A 436 8.70 -31.40 -5.71
N THR A 437 8.34 -30.22 -5.18
CA THR A 437 7.04 -30.03 -4.52
C THR A 437 5.83 -30.02 -5.48
N ARG A 438 6.06 -29.95 -6.79
CA ARG A 438 5.06 -30.25 -7.83
C ARG A 438 5.58 -31.43 -8.64
N GLY A 439 5.07 -32.62 -8.34
CA GLY A 439 5.48 -33.89 -8.94
C GLY A 439 5.62 -33.86 -10.47
N CYS A 440 6.82 -33.54 -10.95
CA CYS A 440 7.29 -33.98 -12.26
C CYS A 440 7.92 -35.34 -12.04
N ALA A 441 7.09 -36.38 -12.16
CA ALA A 441 7.60 -37.71 -12.44
C ALA A 441 8.41 -37.63 -13.73
N SER A 442 9.69 -37.98 -13.63
CA SER A 442 10.53 -38.34 -14.75
C SER A 442 9.79 -39.40 -15.58
N THR A 443 9.44 -39.06 -16.81
CA THR A 443 9.23 -40.06 -17.86
C THR A 443 10.47 -40.00 -18.74
N ASN A 444 11.38 -40.93 -18.49
CA ASN A 444 12.47 -41.26 -19.39
C ASN A 444 11.89 -41.71 -20.74
N GLY A 445 12.42 -41.13 -21.80
CA GLY A 445 12.18 -41.47 -23.21
C GLY A 445 13.18 -40.72 -24.07
#